data_AF-A0AAD6L306-F1
#
_entry.id   AF-A0AAD6L306-F1
#
_cell.length_a   1.000
_cell.length_b   1.000
_cell.length_c   1.000
_cell.angle_alpha   90.00
_cell.angle_beta   90.00
_cell.angle_gamma   90.00
#
_symmetry.space_group_name_H-M   'P 1'
#
loop_
_entity.id
_entity.type
_entity.pdbx_description
1 polymer ?
#
loop_
_entity_poly.entity_id
_entity_poly.type
_entity_poly.pdbx_seq_one_letter_code
_entity_poly.pdbx_strand_id
1 'polypeptide(L)'
;MKTPAAIMYNLLGEDEGEPGFHLAHQLIGRALNIQGTAVHWYDKPEMRKQRKMGHITIVGSSVGIVEAQLKSMLKDEGSETQTAVSPCVGIIMGSDSDLPIMKDAAMILNMFGVPHEVRIVSAHRTPEMMFSYALSARDRGIQIIIAGAGGAAHLPGMVASLTPLPVIGVPVRASALDGMDSLLSIVQMPRGVPVATVAINNATNAGLLAVRMLGVGDADLAARMSQYQEDTRDDVLKKAEKLQTDGWESYLNL
;
A
#
# COMPACT_ATOMS: atom_id res chain seq x y z
N MET A 1 -28.18 0.75 25.72
CA MET A 1 -26.97 0.37 26.47
C MET A 1 -26.24 -0.70 25.63
N LYS A 2 -25.12 -0.37 24.96
CA LYS A 2 -24.33 -1.39 24.25
C LYS A 2 -23.46 -2.07 25.30
N THR A 3 -23.77 -3.31 25.66
CA THR A 3 -22.93 -4.10 26.56
C THR A 3 -21.63 -4.45 25.83
N PRO A 4 -20.45 -4.10 26.37
CA PRO A 4 -19.18 -4.54 25.80
C PRO A 4 -19.08 -6.07 25.89
N ALA A 5 -18.47 -6.69 24.88
CA ALA A 5 -18.20 -8.12 24.86
C ALA A 5 -16.74 -8.36 25.26
N ALA A 6 -16.47 -9.52 25.86
CA ALA A 6 -15.12 -9.92 26.26
C ALA A 6 -14.89 -11.41 26.02
N ILE A 7 -13.67 -11.78 25.63
CA ILE A 7 -13.19 -13.16 25.56
C ILE A 7 -11.91 -13.28 26.40
N MET A 8 -11.82 -14.34 27.19
CA MET A 8 -10.59 -14.75 27.86
C MET A 8 -10.01 -15.98 27.15
N TYR A 9 -8.80 -15.85 26.62
CA TYR A 9 -8.03 -16.95 26.03
C TYR A 9 -6.97 -17.45 27.01
N ASN A 10 -6.92 -18.76 27.25
CA ASN A 10 -5.90 -19.36 28.12
C ASN A 10 -4.61 -19.59 27.35
N LEU A 11 -3.50 -19.04 27.84
CA LEU A 11 -2.17 -19.37 27.34
C LEU A 11 -1.74 -20.71 27.94
N LEU A 12 -1.69 -21.75 27.11
CA LEU A 12 -1.20 -23.07 27.49
C LEU A 12 0.22 -23.27 26.94
N GLY A 13 1.05 -24.05 27.63
CA GLY A 13 2.34 -24.47 27.08
C GLY A 13 2.13 -25.38 25.88
N GLU A 14 2.63 -24.98 24.71
CA GLU A 14 2.55 -25.79 23.48
C GLU A 14 3.77 -26.70 23.32
N ASP A 15 4.90 -26.30 23.89
CA ASP A 15 6.11 -27.11 23.96
C ASP A 15 6.73 -27.12 25.37
N GLU A 16 7.83 -27.85 25.57
CA GLU A 16 8.56 -27.90 26.84
C GLU A 16 9.81 -26.99 26.81
N GLY A 17 10.20 -26.46 27.97
CA GLY A 17 11.41 -25.63 28.10
C GLY A 17 11.39 -24.32 27.27
N GLU A 18 12.57 -23.90 26.82
CA GLU A 18 12.79 -22.65 26.06
C GLU A 18 11.91 -22.53 24.78
N PRO A 19 11.78 -23.56 23.93
CA PRO A 19 10.89 -23.49 22.76
C PRO A 19 9.45 -23.12 23.11
N GLY A 20 8.91 -23.67 24.20
CA GLY A 20 7.56 -23.35 24.63
C GLY A 20 7.43 -21.91 25.14
N PHE A 21 8.46 -21.37 25.82
CA PHE A 21 8.50 -19.95 26.20
C PHE A 21 8.54 -19.05 24.97
N HIS A 22 9.32 -19.37 23.95
CA HIS A 22 9.34 -18.61 22.70
C HIS A 22 7.96 -18.56 22.02
N LEU A 23 7.27 -19.69 21.88
CA LEU A 23 5.92 -19.75 21.32
C LEU A 23 4.92 -18.91 22.13
N ALA A 24 4.97 -19.03 23.46
CA ALA A 24 4.13 -18.24 24.35
C ALA A 24 4.40 -16.73 24.20
N HIS A 25 5.67 -16.31 24.15
CA HIS A 25 6.05 -14.90 23.97
C HIS A 25 5.65 -14.35 22.60
N GLN A 26 5.73 -15.14 21.52
CA GLN A 26 5.23 -14.73 20.21
C GLN A 26 3.72 -14.48 20.23
N LEU A 27 2.95 -15.37 20.86
CA LEU A 27 1.50 -15.18 21.01
C LEU A 27 1.16 -13.96 21.89
N ILE A 28 1.92 -13.72 22.96
CA ILE A 28 1.80 -12.52 23.80
C ILE A 28 2.12 -11.26 23.00
N GLY A 29 3.19 -11.25 22.21
CA GLY A 29 3.55 -10.12 21.35
C GLY A 29 2.45 -9.76 20.36
N ARG A 30 1.84 -10.77 19.72
CA ARG A 30 0.66 -10.58 18.86
C ARG A 30 -0.52 -9.97 19.62
N ALA A 31 -0.79 -10.44 20.83
CA ALA A 31 -1.88 -9.96 21.66
C ALA A 31 -1.72 -8.48 22.06
N LEU A 32 -0.51 -8.04 22.39
CA LEU A 32 -0.23 -6.66 22.80
C LEU A 32 -0.45 -5.62 21.68
N ASN A 33 -0.42 -6.05 20.41
CA ASN A 33 -0.70 -5.19 19.26
C ASN A 33 -2.20 -5.00 18.98
N ILE A 34 -3.09 -5.72 19.69
CA ILE A 34 -4.54 -5.64 19.50
C ILE A 34 -5.15 -4.68 20.54
N GLN A 35 -5.77 -3.59 20.06
CA GLN A 35 -6.45 -2.63 20.94
C GLN A 35 -7.56 -3.30 21.77
N GLY A 36 -7.56 -3.03 23.08
CA GLY A 36 -8.51 -3.64 24.02
C GLY A 36 -8.05 -4.98 24.60
N THR A 37 -6.77 -5.33 24.43
CA THR A 37 -6.21 -6.58 24.95
C THR A 37 -5.37 -6.36 26.21
N ALA A 38 -5.55 -7.22 27.20
CA ALA A 38 -4.74 -7.29 28.41
C ALA A 38 -4.13 -8.69 28.55
N VAL A 39 -2.82 -8.75 28.80
CA VAL A 39 -2.09 -10.01 28.99
C VAL A 39 -1.76 -10.19 30.46
N HIS A 40 -2.05 -11.37 31.00
CA HIS A 40 -1.70 -11.77 32.36
C HIS A 40 -0.78 -12.98 32.31
N TRP A 41 0.52 -12.73 32.45
CA TRP A 41 1.56 -13.76 32.51
C TRP A 41 1.80 -14.22 33.95
N TYR A 42 1.91 -15.53 34.19
CA TYR A 42 2.05 -16.08 35.54
C TYR A 42 3.50 -16.38 35.94
N ASP A 43 4.47 -16.03 35.09
CA ASP A 43 5.91 -16.12 35.35
C ASP A 43 6.36 -17.44 36.01
N LYS A 44 5.88 -18.55 35.45
CA LYS A 44 6.20 -19.87 35.96
C LYS A 44 7.62 -20.25 35.56
N PRO A 45 8.42 -20.86 36.46
CA PRO A 45 9.84 -21.11 36.22
C PRO A 45 10.11 -22.19 35.16
N GLU A 46 9.09 -22.95 34.77
CA GLU A 46 9.24 -24.06 33.83
C GLU A 46 8.00 -24.17 32.92
N MET A 47 8.27 -24.31 31.62
CA MET A 47 7.28 -24.50 30.58
C MET A 47 7.00 -26.00 30.38
N ARG A 48 5.72 -26.39 30.45
CA ARG A 48 5.26 -27.78 30.28
C ARG A 48 4.06 -27.80 29.35
N LYS A 49 3.98 -28.82 28.49
CA LYS A 49 2.84 -29.01 27.57
C LYS A 49 1.50 -29.02 28.32
N GLN A 50 0.52 -28.32 27.76
CA GLN A 50 -0.85 -28.16 28.29
C GLN A 50 -0.95 -27.51 29.68
N ARG A 51 0.16 -27.02 30.26
CA ARG A 51 0.12 -26.27 31.52
C ARG A 51 -0.33 -24.84 31.22
N LYS A 52 -1.31 -24.32 31.98
CA LYS A 52 -1.69 -22.90 31.88
C LYS A 52 -0.55 -22.00 32.36
N MET A 53 -0.05 -21.15 31.47
CA MET A 53 1.06 -20.22 31.71
C MET A 53 0.59 -18.77 31.89
N GLY A 54 -0.64 -18.47 31.47
CA GLY A 54 -1.25 -17.16 31.63
C GLY A 54 -2.65 -17.11 31.02
N HIS A 55 -3.16 -15.92 30.82
CA HIS A 55 -4.35 -15.69 30.02
C HIS A 55 -4.31 -14.32 29.35
N ILE A 56 -5.10 -14.17 28.28
CA ILE A 56 -5.26 -12.95 27.52
C ILE A 56 -6.75 -12.59 27.55
N THR A 57 -7.06 -11.36 27.89
CA THR A 57 -8.43 -10.83 27.88
C THR A 57 -8.55 -9.84 26.73
N ILE A 58 -9.53 -10.04 25.84
CA ILE A 58 -9.83 -9.13 24.73
C ILE A 58 -11.21 -8.53 24.99
N VAL A 59 -11.32 -7.20 25.00
CA VAL A 59 -12.59 -6.48 25.16
C VAL A 59 -12.94 -5.66 23.93
N GLY A 60 -14.21 -5.64 23.55
CA GLY A 60 -14.68 -4.95 22.35
C GLY A 60 -16.15 -4.54 22.42
N SER A 61 -16.61 -3.82 21.40
CA SER A 61 -17.97 -3.26 21.37
C SER A 61 -19.05 -4.27 20.93
N SER A 62 -18.66 -5.46 20.45
CA SER A 62 -19.55 -6.57 20.12
C SER A 62 -18.80 -7.90 20.11
N VAL A 63 -19.51 -9.02 20.26
CA VAL A 63 -18.93 -10.38 20.23
C VAL A 63 -18.19 -10.64 18.91
N GLY A 64 -18.78 -10.24 17.77
CA GLY A 64 -18.16 -10.46 16.45
C GLY A 64 -16.82 -9.75 16.27
N ILE A 65 -16.63 -8.57 16.88
CA ILE A 65 -15.35 -7.86 16.87
C ILE A 65 -14.30 -8.63 17.70
N VAL A 66 -14.68 -9.08 18.89
CA VAL A 66 -13.77 -9.81 19.79
C VAL A 66 -13.37 -11.17 19.21
N GLU A 67 -14.30 -11.87 18.55
CA GLU A 67 -14.00 -13.12 17.84
C GLU A 67 -13.07 -12.92 16.64
N ALA A 68 -13.25 -11.84 15.88
CA ALA A 68 -12.38 -11.51 14.75
C ALA A 68 -10.94 -11.20 15.24
N GLN A 69 -10.82 -10.44 16.33
CA GLN A 69 -9.54 -10.15 16.98
C GLN A 69 -8.86 -11.42 17.51
N LEU A 70 -9.61 -12.31 18.19
CA LEU A 70 -9.09 -13.60 18.64
C LEU A 70 -8.59 -14.46 17.47
N LYS A 71 -9.37 -14.56 16.38
CA LYS A 71 -8.96 -15.32 15.19
C LYS A 71 -7.72 -14.72 14.53
N SER A 72 -7.57 -13.39 14.55
CA SER A 72 -6.36 -12.72 14.06
C SER A 72 -5.14 -13.05 14.93
N MET A 73 -5.33 -13.15 16.25
CA MET A 73 -4.26 -13.47 17.21
C MET A 73 -3.74 -14.92 17.08
N LEU A 74 -4.63 -15.88 16.79
CA LEU A 74 -4.33 -17.32 16.81
C LEU A 74 -3.80 -17.91 15.49
N LYS A 75 -3.73 -17.15 14.39
CA LYS A 75 -3.20 -17.67 13.12
C LYS A 75 -1.68 -17.83 13.20
N ASP A 76 -1.18 -19.06 13.14
CA ASP A 76 0.25 -19.40 13.10
C ASP A 76 0.96 -18.79 11.90
N GLU A 77 2.05 -18.05 12.17
CA GLU A 77 3.03 -17.61 11.17
C GLU A 77 3.99 -18.78 10.82
N GLY A 78 3.42 -19.90 10.38
CA GLY A 78 4.14 -21.09 9.87
C GLY A 78 4.28 -21.11 8.35
N SER A 79 4.07 -19.98 7.70
CA SER A 79 4.38 -19.74 6.30
C SER A 79 5.09 -18.41 6.26
N GLU A 80 6.30 -18.35 5.71
CA GLU A 80 6.93 -17.11 5.25
C GLU A 80 5.98 -16.42 4.27
N THR A 81 5.03 -15.69 4.84
CA THR A 81 4.24 -14.69 4.17
C THR A 81 4.60 -13.43 4.91
N GLN A 82 5.43 -12.61 4.27
CA GLN A 82 5.48 -11.18 4.51
C GLN A 82 4.14 -10.75 5.09
N THR A 83 4.12 -10.21 6.31
CA THR A 83 2.95 -9.54 6.87
C THR A 83 2.35 -8.73 5.73
N ALA A 84 1.20 -9.17 5.21
CA ALA A 84 0.66 -8.60 3.99
C ALA A 84 0.21 -7.19 4.37
N VAL A 85 1.13 -6.25 4.25
CA VAL A 85 0.89 -4.85 4.55
C VAL A 85 -0.25 -4.47 3.64
N SER A 86 -1.40 -4.14 4.24
CA SER A 86 -2.60 -3.86 3.45
C SER A 86 -2.24 -2.71 2.50
N PRO A 87 -2.42 -2.91 1.17
CA PRO A 87 -1.91 -1.97 0.19
C PRO A 87 -2.60 -0.62 0.40
N CYS A 88 -1.80 0.43 0.52
CA CYS A 88 -2.29 1.81 0.65
C CYS A 88 -2.54 2.43 -0.72
N VAL A 89 -1.74 2.04 -1.72
CA VAL A 89 -1.87 2.50 -3.11
C VAL A 89 -2.13 1.32 -4.05
N GLY A 90 -3.11 1.47 -4.94
CA GLY A 90 -3.41 0.50 -5.99
C GLY A 90 -2.87 0.96 -7.34
N ILE A 91 -1.91 0.25 -7.93
CA ILE A 91 -1.42 0.52 -9.28
C ILE A 91 -2.11 -0.44 -10.24
N ILE A 92 -2.91 0.09 -11.15
CA ILE A 92 -3.63 -0.70 -12.14
C ILE A 92 -3.29 -0.27 -13.56
N MET A 93 -3.32 -1.22 -14.48
CA MET A 93 -3.06 -0.97 -15.90
C MET A 93 -3.92 -1.85 -16.80
N GLY A 94 -4.24 -1.34 -17.99
CA GLY A 94 -5.13 -2.02 -18.94
C GLY A 94 -4.51 -3.25 -19.59
N SER A 95 -3.18 -3.29 -19.72
CA SER A 95 -2.41 -4.38 -20.31
C SER A 95 -1.04 -4.54 -19.66
N ASP A 96 -0.45 -5.73 -19.76
CA ASP A 96 0.94 -5.99 -19.37
C ASP A 96 1.96 -5.15 -20.14
N SER A 97 1.66 -4.78 -21.39
CA SER A 97 2.46 -3.85 -22.20
C SER A 97 2.62 -2.46 -21.58
N ASP A 98 1.75 -2.08 -20.64
CA ASP A 98 1.85 -0.81 -19.90
C ASP A 98 2.83 -0.91 -18.71
N LEU A 99 3.16 -2.13 -18.26
CA LEU A 99 3.99 -2.37 -17.09
C LEU A 99 5.39 -1.74 -17.15
N PRO A 100 6.10 -1.71 -18.31
CA PRO A 100 7.40 -1.03 -18.41
C PRO A 100 7.37 0.44 -18.03
N ILE A 101 6.22 1.10 -18.20
CA ILE A 101 5.99 2.49 -17.79
C ILE A 101 5.48 2.51 -16.35
N MET A 102 4.45 1.74 -16.04
CA MET A 102 3.76 1.80 -14.75
C MET A 102 4.62 1.33 -13.57
N LYS A 103 5.66 0.51 -13.79
CA LYS A 103 6.61 0.09 -12.76
C LYS A 103 7.31 1.28 -12.08
N ASP A 104 7.44 2.42 -12.76
CA ASP A 104 8.14 3.58 -12.20
C ASP A 104 7.34 4.20 -11.04
N ALA A 105 6.01 4.09 -11.05
CA ALA A 105 5.18 4.44 -9.90
C ALA A 105 5.47 3.51 -8.71
N ALA A 106 5.58 2.20 -8.95
CA ALA A 106 5.92 1.22 -7.91
C ALA A 106 7.32 1.47 -7.32
N MET A 107 8.30 1.83 -8.16
CA MET A 107 9.65 2.18 -7.71
C MET A 107 9.65 3.39 -6.78
N ILE A 108 8.89 4.44 -7.10
CA ILE A 108 8.73 5.59 -6.21
C ILE A 108 8.05 5.17 -4.90
N LEU A 109 6.95 4.42 -4.96
CA LEU A 109 6.26 3.99 -3.74
C LEU A 109 7.15 3.12 -2.84
N ASN A 110 7.97 2.23 -3.41
CA ASN A 110 8.97 1.46 -2.69
C ASN A 110 10.02 2.36 -2.01
N MET A 111 10.55 3.35 -2.72
CA MET A 111 11.51 4.33 -2.19
C MET A 111 10.95 5.06 -0.96
N PHE A 112 9.65 5.37 -0.99
CA PHE A 112 8.93 6.00 0.12
C PHE A 112 8.31 5.01 1.11
N GLY A 113 8.63 3.71 1.01
CA GLY A 113 8.09 2.69 1.92
C GLY A 113 6.56 2.64 1.96
N VAL A 114 5.89 3.04 0.88
CA VAL A 114 4.43 3.06 0.78
C VAL A 114 3.94 1.70 0.28
N PRO A 115 3.15 0.97 1.08
CA PRO A 115 2.61 -0.33 0.69
C PRO A 115 1.69 -0.18 -0.52
N HIS A 116 1.87 -1.02 -1.52
CA HIS A 116 1.09 -0.95 -2.75
C HIS A 116 0.91 -2.31 -3.40
N GLU A 117 -0.08 -2.38 -4.28
CA GLU A 117 -0.30 -3.52 -5.17
C GLU A 117 -0.17 -3.11 -6.64
N VAL A 118 0.19 -4.05 -7.50
CA VAL A 118 0.23 -3.87 -8.95
C VAL A 118 -0.66 -4.92 -9.59
N ARG A 119 -1.63 -4.50 -10.41
CA ARG A 119 -2.59 -5.41 -11.06
C ARG A 119 -2.88 -5.02 -12.51
N ILE A 120 -3.19 -6.02 -13.33
CA ILE A 120 -3.77 -5.80 -14.66
C ILE A 120 -5.30 -5.78 -14.52
N VAL A 121 -5.91 -4.67 -14.91
CA VAL A 121 -7.35 -4.42 -14.84
C VAL A 121 -7.78 -3.72 -16.12
N SER A 122 -8.46 -4.43 -17.02
CA SER A 122 -8.79 -3.90 -18.34
C SER A 122 -10.22 -3.37 -18.38
N ALA A 123 -10.39 -2.06 -18.58
CA ALA A 123 -11.72 -1.44 -18.70
C ALA A 123 -12.53 -1.98 -19.89
N HIS A 124 -11.86 -2.36 -20.99
CA HIS A 124 -12.53 -2.82 -22.21
C HIS A 124 -12.69 -4.34 -22.28
N ARG A 125 -11.75 -5.10 -21.71
CA ARG A 125 -11.72 -6.58 -21.84
C ARG A 125 -12.25 -7.30 -20.62
N THR A 126 -12.15 -6.71 -19.43
CA THR A 126 -12.63 -7.28 -18.16
C THR A 126 -13.39 -6.25 -17.33
N PRO A 127 -14.46 -5.63 -17.87
CA PRO A 127 -15.16 -4.53 -17.22
C PRO A 127 -15.73 -4.89 -15.85
N GLU A 128 -16.20 -6.12 -15.63
CA GLU A 128 -16.72 -6.58 -14.33
C GLU A 128 -15.62 -6.67 -13.26
N MET A 129 -14.40 -7.05 -13.66
CA MET A 129 -13.23 -7.06 -12.78
C MET A 129 -12.84 -5.63 -12.41
N MET A 130 -12.83 -4.70 -13.37
CA MET A 130 -12.59 -3.29 -13.10
C MET A 130 -13.62 -2.72 -12.14
N PHE A 131 -14.89 -3.05 -12.34
CA PHE A 131 -15.98 -2.62 -11.48
C PHE A 131 -15.80 -3.12 -10.04
N SER A 132 -15.54 -4.42 -9.89
CA SER A 132 -15.27 -5.05 -8.59
C SER A 132 -14.02 -4.48 -7.92
N TYR A 133 -12.97 -4.19 -8.68
CA TYR A 133 -11.75 -3.58 -8.17
C TYR A 133 -12.03 -2.19 -7.58
N ALA A 134 -12.70 -1.33 -8.35
CA ALA A 134 -12.97 0.05 -7.95
C ALA A 134 -13.89 0.14 -6.72
N LEU A 135 -14.97 -0.65 -6.68
CA LEU A 135 -15.91 -0.65 -5.57
C LEU A 135 -15.29 -1.18 -4.27
N SER A 136 -14.47 -2.24 -4.36
CA SER A 136 -13.87 -2.86 -3.17
C SER A 136 -12.58 -2.19 -2.70
N ALA A 137 -11.98 -1.30 -3.49
CA ALA A 137 -10.65 -0.74 -3.20
C ALA A 137 -10.55 -0.14 -1.80
N ARG A 138 -11.53 0.70 -1.42
CA ARG A 138 -11.55 1.36 -0.11
C ARG A 138 -11.64 0.35 1.04
N ASP A 139 -12.49 -0.67 0.90
CA ASP A 139 -12.70 -1.69 1.93
C ASP A 139 -11.44 -2.57 2.13
N ARG A 140 -10.57 -2.63 1.12
CA ARG A 140 -9.27 -3.30 1.18
C ARG A 140 -8.16 -2.44 1.78
N GLY A 141 -8.45 -1.19 2.16
CA GLY A 141 -7.48 -0.26 2.72
C GLY A 141 -6.77 0.63 1.70
N ILE A 142 -7.11 0.54 0.41
CA ILE A 142 -6.57 1.42 -0.62
C ILE A 142 -7.07 2.85 -0.36
N GLN A 143 -6.14 3.79 -0.37
CA GLN A 143 -6.40 5.22 -0.20
C GLN A 143 -6.27 5.99 -1.53
N ILE A 144 -5.42 5.51 -2.45
CA ILE A 144 -5.16 6.15 -3.75
C ILE A 144 -5.07 5.08 -4.84
N ILE A 145 -5.64 5.34 -6.01
CA ILE A 145 -5.47 4.49 -7.19
C ILE A 145 -4.65 5.22 -8.25
N ILE A 146 -3.60 4.57 -8.76
CA ILE A 146 -2.85 5.01 -9.93
C ILE A 146 -3.26 4.12 -11.10
N ALA A 147 -3.86 4.69 -12.14
CA ALA A 147 -4.38 3.96 -13.29
C ALA A 147 -3.68 4.36 -14.58
N GLY A 148 -3.05 3.39 -15.26
CA GLY A 148 -2.38 3.56 -16.55
C GLY A 148 -3.21 3.00 -17.71
N ALA A 149 -3.34 3.74 -18.80
CA ALA A 149 -3.95 3.26 -20.03
C ALA A 149 -3.49 4.04 -21.27
N GLY A 150 -3.47 3.38 -22.42
CA GLY A 150 -3.12 3.96 -23.72
C GLY A 150 -4.26 4.00 -24.74
N GLY A 151 -4.18 4.89 -25.72
CA GLY A 151 -5.16 5.04 -26.80
C GLY A 151 -6.46 5.67 -26.31
N ALA A 152 -7.58 4.97 -26.52
CA ALA A 152 -8.87 5.31 -25.90
C ALA A 152 -8.86 4.92 -24.40
N ALA A 153 -8.11 5.69 -23.61
CA ALA A 153 -7.63 5.33 -22.28
C ALA A 153 -8.69 5.50 -21.17
N HIS A 154 -9.74 4.67 -21.18
CA HIS A 154 -10.90 4.83 -20.28
C HIS A 154 -10.69 4.38 -18.83
N LEU A 155 -9.66 3.56 -18.55
CA LEU A 155 -9.49 2.93 -17.23
C LEU A 155 -9.50 3.95 -16.06
N PRO A 156 -8.74 5.07 -16.11
CA PRO A 156 -8.71 6.00 -14.98
C PRO A 156 -10.07 6.66 -14.72
N GLY A 157 -10.75 7.13 -15.78
CA GLY A 157 -12.05 7.78 -15.67
C GLY A 157 -13.15 6.85 -15.21
N MET A 158 -13.18 5.61 -15.72
CA MET A 158 -14.16 4.60 -15.29
C MET A 158 -13.97 4.22 -13.83
N VAL A 159 -12.73 4.02 -13.38
CA VAL A 159 -12.45 3.72 -11.96
C VAL A 159 -12.85 4.90 -11.07
N ALA A 160 -12.51 6.14 -11.45
CA ALA A 160 -12.92 7.34 -10.71
C ALA A 160 -14.44 7.49 -10.59
N SER A 161 -15.21 7.02 -11.58
CA SER A 161 -16.68 7.07 -11.54
C SER A 161 -17.31 6.10 -10.53
N LEU A 162 -16.53 5.12 -10.04
CA LEU A 162 -17.02 4.01 -9.21
C LEU A 162 -16.48 4.06 -7.78
N THR A 163 -15.60 5.00 -7.45
CA THR A 163 -14.96 5.05 -6.14
C THR A 163 -14.86 6.49 -5.61
N PRO A 164 -15.03 6.71 -4.30
CA PRO A 164 -14.77 8.02 -3.70
C PRO A 164 -13.27 8.31 -3.52
N LEU A 165 -12.40 7.33 -3.80
CA LEU A 165 -10.96 7.49 -3.65
C LEU A 165 -10.38 8.39 -4.76
N PRO A 166 -9.33 9.17 -4.48
CA PRO A 166 -8.57 9.85 -5.51
C PRO A 166 -7.98 8.87 -6.53
N VAL A 167 -8.16 9.19 -7.81
CA VAL A 167 -7.59 8.44 -8.94
C VAL A 167 -6.61 9.32 -9.69
N ILE A 168 -5.38 8.84 -9.83
CA ILE A 168 -4.31 9.45 -10.62
C ILE A 168 -4.24 8.72 -11.96
N GLY A 169 -4.40 9.46 -13.06
CA GLY A 169 -4.34 8.91 -14.41
C GLY A 169 -2.97 9.10 -15.04
N VAL A 170 -2.37 8.00 -15.53
CA VAL A 170 -1.13 8.01 -16.31
C VAL A 170 -1.47 7.71 -17.78
N PRO A 171 -1.39 8.71 -18.67
CA PRO A 171 -1.54 8.48 -20.09
C PRO A 171 -0.35 7.67 -20.61
N VAL A 172 -0.57 6.44 -21.05
CA VAL A 172 0.47 5.60 -21.65
C VAL A 172 0.52 5.89 -23.15
N ARG A 173 1.71 6.14 -23.70
CA ARG A 173 1.90 6.39 -25.13
C ARG A 173 1.53 5.15 -25.93
N ALA A 174 0.42 5.24 -26.68
CA ALA A 174 0.08 4.25 -27.69
C ALA A 174 0.99 4.39 -28.93
N SER A 175 0.86 3.45 -29.87
CA SER A 175 1.67 3.44 -31.11
C SER A 175 1.44 4.66 -32.00
N ALA A 176 0.22 5.19 -32.01
CA ALA A 176 -0.15 6.38 -32.75
C ALA A 176 -0.23 7.61 -31.83
N LEU A 177 -0.13 8.80 -32.42
CA LEU A 177 -0.44 10.10 -31.77
C LEU A 177 0.40 10.45 -30.53
N ASP A 178 1.49 9.74 -30.28
CA ASP A 178 2.44 9.99 -29.19
C ASP A 178 1.80 10.10 -27.79
N GLY A 179 0.67 9.43 -27.58
CA GLY A 179 -0.08 9.45 -26.32
C GLY A 179 -0.98 10.67 -26.13
N MET A 180 -1.16 11.51 -27.15
CA MET A 180 -2.12 12.62 -27.12
C MET A 180 -3.56 12.11 -27.00
N ASP A 181 -3.87 11.01 -27.68
CA ASP A 181 -5.12 10.28 -27.55
C ASP A 181 -5.35 9.80 -26.11
N SER A 182 -4.33 9.19 -25.49
CA SER A 182 -4.36 8.76 -24.09
C SER A 182 -4.57 9.94 -23.15
N LEU A 183 -3.84 11.04 -23.37
CA LEU A 183 -3.90 12.24 -22.54
C LEU A 183 -5.29 12.84 -22.56
N LEU A 184 -5.83 13.11 -23.75
CA LEU A 184 -7.16 13.71 -23.90
C LEU A 184 -8.26 12.78 -23.38
N SER A 185 -8.11 11.47 -23.53
CA SER A 185 -9.06 10.49 -22.99
C SER A 185 -9.12 10.48 -21.45
N ILE A 186 -8.03 10.85 -20.78
CA ILE A 186 -7.93 10.82 -19.31
C ILE A 186 -8.19 12.19 -18.68
N VAL A 187 -7.65 13.27 -19.25
CA VAL A 187 -7.66 14.60 -18.62
C VAL A 187 -8.97 15.35 -18.82
N GLN A 188 -9.69 15.10 -19.92
CA GLN A 188 -10.91 15.83 -20.29
C GLN A 188 -12.18 15.23 -19.65
N MET A 189 -12.09 14.82 -18.39
CA MET A 189 -13.26 14.29 -17.68
C MET A 189 -14.37 15.35 -17.57
N PRO A 190 -15.64 14.98 -17.79
CA PRO A 190 -16.76 15.89 -17.58
C PRO A 190 -16.93 16.23 -16.09
N ARG A 191 -17.70 17.29 -15.81
CA ARG A 191 -17.99 17.74 -14.44
C ARG A 191 -18.54 16.60 -13.58
N GLY A 192 -17.94 16.40 -12.41
CA GLY A 192 -18.44 15.50 -11.36
C GLY A 192 -17.55 14.28 -11.09
N VAL A 193 -16.68 13.89 -12.03
CA VAL A 193 -15.81 12.72 -11.88
C VAL A 193 -14.36 13.10 -12.22
N PRO A 194 -13.60 13.68 -11.27
CA PRO A 194 -12.26 14.14 -11.54
C PRO A 194 -11.25 12.99 -11.62
N VAL A 195 -10.23 13.16 -12.47
CA VAL A 195 -9.01 12.34 -12.49
C VAL A 195 -7.81 13.29 -12.38
N ALA A 196 -6.88 13.00 -11.48
CA ALA A 196 -5.64 13.74 -11.38
C ALA A 196 -4.64 13.23 -12.44
N THR A 197 -4.63 13.85 -13.61
CA THR A 197 -3.80 13.40 -14.73
C THR A 197 -2.36 13.91 -14.63
N VAL A 198 -1.38 13.02 -14.81
CA VAL A 198 0.04 13.38 -14.94
C VAL A 198 0.49 13.37 -16.40
N ALA A 199 1.74 13.73 -16.67
CA ALA A 199 2.30 13.74 -18.02
C ALA A 199 2.29 12.34 -18.67
N ILE A 200 2.28 12.31 -20.01
CA ILE A 200 2.36 11.08 -20.81
C ILE A 200 3.60 10.26 -20.40
N ASN A 201 3.41 8.96 -20.19
CA ASN A 201 4.41 7.99 -19.72
C ASN A 201 5.08 8.32 -18.37
N ASN A 202 4.55 9.27 -17.58
CA ASN A 202 5.22 9.71 -16.37
C ASN A 202 4.62 9.07 -15.11
N ALA A 203 4.76 7.75 -15.00
CA ALA A 203 4.32 7.01 -13.81
C ALA A 203 5.14 7.38 -12.56
N THR A 204 6.40 7.81 -12.72
CA THR A 204 7.22 8.40 -11.64
C THR A 204 6.46 9.52 -10.93
N ASN A 205 5.94 10.49 -11.69
CA ASN A 205 5.19 11.60 -11.11
C ASN A 205 3.85 11.16 -10.53
N ALA A 206 3.23 10.09 -11.04
CA ALA A 206 2.04 9.53 -10.40
C ALA A 206 2.35 8.95 -9.01
N GLY A 207 3.47 8.23 -8.87
CA GLY A 207 3.97 7.77 -7.58
C GLY A 207 4.26 8.93 -6.64
N LEU A 208 4.98 9.96 -7.10
CA LEU A 208 5.29 11.15 -6.29
C LEU A 208 4.03 11.92 -5.87
N LEU A 209 3.05 12.04 -6.77
CA LEU A 209 1.76 12.68 -6.46
C LEU A 209 0.98 11.88 -5.41
N ALA A 210 0.98 10.55 -5.51
CA ALA A 210 0.36 9.69 -4.49
C ALA A 210 1.04 9.87 -3.12
N VAL A 211 2.37 9.90 -3.07
CA VAL A 211 3.12 10.16 -1.83
C VAL A 211 2.76 11.54 -1.25
N ARG A 212 2.68 12.58 -2.09
CA ARG A 212 2.26 13.92 -1.64
C ARG A 212 0.84 13.94 -1.08
N MET A 213 -0.11 13.24 -1.73
CA MET A 213 -1.49 13.14 -1.24
C MET A 213 -1.57 12.44 0.12
N LEU A 214 -0.84 11.33 0.30
CA LEU A 214 -0.75 10.63 1.58
C LEU A 214 -0.07 11.50 2.66
N GLY A 215 1.00 12.21 2.28
CA GLY A 215 1.77 13.06 3.18
C GLY A 215 1.00 14.25 3.76
N VAL A 216 -0.18 14.61 3.21
CA VAL A 216 -1.07 15.60 3.83
C VAL A 216 -1.51 15.15 5.24
N GLY A 217 -1.70 13.84 5.44
CA GLY A 217 -2.09 13.24 6.72
C GLY A 217 -0.97 12.54 7.47
N ASP A 218 0.23 12.44 6.89
CA ASP A 218 1.37 11.70 7.43
C ASP A 218 2.63 12.59 7.45
N ALA A 219 2.98 13.06 8.65
CA ALA A 219 4.11 13.98 8.85
C ALA A 219 5.47 13.33 8.54
N ASP A 220 5.63 12.03 8.74
CA ASP A 220 6.87 11.31 8.42
C ASP A 220 7.03 11.20 6.90
N LEU A 221 5.95 10.86 6.20
CA LEU A 221 5.96 10.81 4.74
C LEU A 221 6.18 12.20 4.12
N ALA A 222 5.63 13.26 4.72
CA ALA A 222 5.88 14.64 4.32
C ALA A 222 7.35 15.05 4.51
N ALA A 223 7.98 14.64 5.62
CA ALA A 223 9.41 14.87 5.86
C ALA A 223 10.28 14.16 4.83
N ARG A 224 9.99 12.89 4.53
CA ARG A 224 10.68 12.12 3.47
C ARG A 224 10.53 12.77 2.09
N MET A 225 9.35 13.30 1.77
CA MET A 225 9.12 14.03 0.51
C MET A 225 9.90 15.35 0.46
N SER A 226 10.09 16.01 1.59
CA SER A 226 10.94 17.21 1.69
C SER A 226 12.41 16.85 1.46
N GLN A 227 12.88 15.76 2.07
CA GLN A 227 14.25 15.26 1.85
C GLN A 227 14.50 14.91 0.38
N TYR A 228 13.56 14.22 -0.27
CA TYR A 228 13.66 13.90 -1.70
C TYR A 228 13.83 15.15 -2.59
N GLN A 229 13.18 16.27 -2.24
CA GLN A 229 13.32 17.52 -2.97
C GLN A 229 14.71 18.15 -2.78
N GLU A 230 15.25 18.09 -1.56
CA GLU A 230 16.62 18.53 -1.27
C GLU A 230 17.65 17.67 -2.00
N ASP A 231 17.50 16.34 -1.98
CA ASP A 231 18.39 15.42 -2.68
C ASP A 231 18.38 15.69 -4.19
N THR A 232 17.19 15.93 -4.76
CA THR A 232 17.05 16.29 -6.19
C THR A 232 17.73 17.62 -6.51
N ARG A 233 17.62 18.61 -5.62
CA ARG A 233 18.31 19.91 -5.76
C ARG A 233 19.82 19.72 -5.76
N ASP A 234 20.34 18.97 -4.80
CA ASP A 234 21.77 18.71 -4.65
C ASP A 234 22.33 17.91 -5.84
N ASP A 235 21.57 16.97 -6.38
CA ASP A 235 21.95 16.22 -7.58
C ASP A 235 22.06 17.11 -8.83
N VAL A 236 21.16 18.08 -8.98
CA VAL A 236 21.25 19.08 -10.06
C VAL A 236 22.48 19.96 -9.88
N LEU A 237 22.79 20.41 -8.66
CA LEU A 237 23.97 21.23 -8.39
C LEU A 237 25.27 20.46 -8.70
N LYS A 238 25.37 19.18 -8.31
CA LYS A 238 26.52 18.33 -8.66
C LYS A 238 26.68 18.15 -10.17
N LYS A 239 25.57 17.92 -10.89
CA LYS A 239 25.60 17.79 -12.36
C LYS A 239 26.02 19.09 -13.03
N ALA A 240 25.57 20.23 -12.52
CA ALA A 240 25.94 21.55 -13.03
C ALA A 240 27.44 21.84 -12.82
N GLU A 241 27.96 21.58 -11.62
CA GLU A 241 29.39 21.73 -11.31
C GLU A 241 30.26 20.83 -12.19
N LYS A 242 29.84 19.57 -12.38
CA LYS A 242 30.54 18.62 -13.25
C LYS A 242 30.55 19.11 -14.70
N LEU A 243 29.41 19.56 -15.22
CA LEU A 243 29.32 20.09 -16.57
C LEU A 243 30.20 21.34 -16.76
N GLN A 244 30.26 22.21 -15.75
CA GLN A 244 31.10 23.41 -15.77
C GLN A 244 32.59 23.08 -15.72
N THR A 245 32.97 22.03 -14.98
CA THR A 245 34.37 21.62 -14.80
C THR A 245 34.90 20.83 -15.98
N ASP A 246 34.13 19.83 -16.45
CA ASP A 246 34.57 18.88 -17.47
C ASP A 246 34.32 19.38 -18.90
N GLY A 247 33.43 20.38 -19.06
CA GLY A 247 32.92 20.81 -20.35
C GLY A 247 31.88 19.84 -20.93
N TRP A 248 31.06 20.32 -21.86
CA TRP A 248 29.96 19.55 -22.42
C TRP A 248 30.44 18.38 -23.30
N GLU A 249 31.59 18.52 -23.98
CA GLU A 249 32.14 17.43 -24.80
C GLU A 249 32.54 16.22 -23.95
N SER A 250 33.18 16.45 -22.80
CA SER A 250 33.57 15.36 -21.88
C SER A 250 32.35 14.74 -21.21
N TYR A 251 31.37 15.58 -20.82
CA TYR A 251 30.16 15.15 -20.13
C TYR A 251 29.30 14.17 -20.94
N LEU A 252 29.22 14.33 -22.27
CA LEU A 252 28.42 13.46 -23.15
C LEU A 252 29.13 12.15 -23.54
N ASN A 253 30.44 12.04 -23.33
CA ASN A 253 31.25 10.89 -23.71
C ASN A 253 31.51 9.91 -22.55
N LEU A 254 30.80 10.08 -21.43
CA LEU A 254 30.79 9.22 -20.24
C LEU A 254 29.56 8.29 -20.23
#